data_AF-A0A1X7JSR1-F1
#
_entry.id   AF-A0A1X7JSR1-F1
#
_cell.length_a   1.000
_cell.length_b   1.000
_cell.length_c   1.000
_cell.angle_alpha   90.00
_cell.angle_beta   90.00
_cell.angle_gamma   90.00
#
_symmetry.space_group_name_H-M   'P 1'
#
loop_
_entity.id
_entity.type
_entity.pdbx_description
1 polymer ?
#
loop_
_entity_poly.entity_id
_entity_poly.type
_entity_poly.pdbx_seq_one_letter_code
_entity_poly.pdbx_strand_id
1 'polypeptide(L)'
;MTQPRRRSAAILTALTTVATTLGLLLSGAPPATAAVSTGHGVGYLSENGFSWIGSYRLDDGSLVFCLEVGKKAPTGHDYQFVDATALGRFAPDDLARLAYISRTAAPSADPTEAAGGQLATWRIAGLDGRSPESYAQRAGASGQAVLDKSSQLLAAADAPSGASRAVTGSVSLTAADDDGRMTVTSGLTVDFLATGPTALAPGSHSGTMSLSGAVFDDGKAERTVSNGETLSITTTGTDPTSSIAATVRYNDLPYGSGFTAGHAGDDVQQVLVARPGTASGSATITSTVPSTKKFQPVVSTKTSAATAGAGAAISDELVVSALVDESRDDLLPDWGVYHPSTPPAAGAVPAVDENGMLPIPVVVESSLLGPFSDPIEPAAEPPAGAPVVCTVEVRIETGPGTYRTPDCVLPSSGYFVWVERISPSRTPVEQGGTRILPWQSAFGTASEVTFVAPPPTPETPPAPAAPAAAPVLAETGNAGTGTLLLTAGAALSLGTLLGVGVLWRRRLTMGVRQPTTD
;
A
#
# COMPACT_ATOMS: atom_id res chain seq x y z
N MET A 1 -13.51 50.67 5.75
CA MET A 1 -14.67 49.76 5.74
C MET A 1 -14.16 48.32 5.75
N THR A 2 -14.82 47.45 6.52
CA THR A 2 -14.96 45.99 6.28
C THR A 2 -13.75 45.20 5.71
N GLN A 3 -12.89 44.73 6.61
CA GLN A 3 -11.95 43.62 6.35
C GLN A 3 -12.68 42.27 6.61
N PRO A 4 -12.68 41.30 5.67
CA PRO A 4 -13.31 40.00 5.91
C PRO A 4 -12.44 39.10 6.79
N ARG A 5 -13.09 38.39 7.73
CA ARG A 5 -12.48 37.36 8.61
C ARG A 5 -12.77 35.95 8.09
N ARG A 6 -12.04 34.96 8.62
CA ARG A 6 -12.21 33.48 8.46
C ARG A 6 -11.61 32.99 7.11
N ARG A 7 -11.01 31.80 7.03
CA ARG A 7 -11.20 30.58 7.84
C ARG A 7 -9.86 29.96 8.30
N SER A 8 -9.66 29.84 9.62
CA SER A 8 -8.50 29.16 10.22
C SER A 8 -8.88 28.51 11.56
N ALA A 9 -10.00 27.78 11.58
CA ALA A 9 -10.57 27.17 12.79
C ALA A 9 -11.43 25.95 12.41
N ALA A 10 -10.78 24.85 11.98
CA ALA A 10 -11.44 23.60 11.60
C ALA A 10 -10.62 22.33 11.92
N ILE A 11 -9.29 22.42 12.03
CA ILE A 11 -8.39 21.26 12.15
C ILE A 11 -8.19 20.81 13.61
N LEU A 12 -8.33 21.70 14.60
CA LEU A 12 -8.01 21.40 16.00
C LEU A 12 -9.12 20.64 16.77
N THR A 13 -10.33 20.53 16.21
CA THR A 13 -11.51 19.99 16.89
C THR A 13 -11.74 18.48 16.63
N ALA A 14 -11.04 17.90 15.65
CA ALA A 14 -11.20 16.49 15.28
C ALA A 14 -10.32 15.55 16.14
N LEU A 15 -9.05 15.91 16.38
CA LEU A 15 -8.16 15.09 17.23
C LEU A 15 -8.62 15.04 18.69
N THR A 16 -9.23 16.12 19.19
CA THR A 16 -9.68 16.23 20.59
C THR A 16 -10.94 15.41 20.89
N THR A 17 -11.81 15.18 19.89
CA THR A 17 -13.01 14.34 20.06
C THR A 17 -12.69 12.85 19.98
N VAL A 18 -11.83 12.40 19.05
CA VAL A 18 -11.40 10.99 18.97
C VAL A 18 -10.65 10.56 20.25
N ALA A 19 -9.75 11.41 20.76
CA ALA A 19 -9.01 11.12 22.00
C ALA A 19 -9.92 11.01 23.24
N THR A 20 -11.02 11.77 23.29
CA THR A 20 -11.94 11.74 24.45
C THR A 20 -12.98 10.62 24.37
N THR A 21 -13.43 10.22 23.18
CA THR A 21 -14.31 9.04 23.04
C THR A 21 -13.57 7.72 23.30
N LEU A 22 -12.28 7.62 22.93
CA LEU A 22 -11.48 6.42 23.22
C LEU A 22 -11.06 6.36 24.71
N GLY A 23 -10.91 7.50 25.38
CA GLY A 23 -10.49 7.57 26.78
C GLY A 23 -11.55 7.17 27.83
N LEU A 24 -12.85 7.24 27.51
CA LEU A 24 -13.93 6.94 28.48
C LEU A 24 -14.40 5.46 28.48
N LEU A 25 -13.88 4.61 27.61
CA LEU A 25 -14.24 3.18 27.56
C LEU A 25 -13.27 2.26 28.33
N LEU A 26 -12.26 2.83 29.00
CA LEU A 26 -11.15 2.09 29.64
C LEU A 26 -11.09 2.20 31.17
N SER A 27 -12.08 2.85 31.81
CA SER A 27 -12.18 2.98 33.29
C SER A 27 -13.23 2.07 33.93
N GLY A 28 -13.92 1.26 33.14
CA GLY A 28 -14.70 0.12 33.65
C GLY A 28 -13.76 -1.02 34.02
N ALA A 29 -13.31 -1.06 35.27
CA ALA A 29 -12.66 -2.25 35.81
C ALA A 29 -13.60 -3.46 35.63
N PRO A 30 -13.12 -4.63 35.17
CA PRO A 30 -13.98 -5.78 34.98
C PRO A 30 -14.65 -6.16 36.32
N PRO A 31 -15.93 -6.60 36.31
CA PRO A 31 -16.60 -6.97 37.54
C PRO A 31 -15.81 -8.08 38.23
N ALA A 32 -15.35 -7.82 39.45
CA ALA A 32 -14.53 -8.75 40.21
C ALA A 32 -15.29 -10.06 40.41
N THR A 33 -14.97 -11.06 39.59
CA THR A 33 -15.64 -12.36 39.64
C THR A 33 -15.20 -13.05 40.91
N ALA A 34 -16.15 -13.19 41.83
CA ALA A 34 -16.00 -13.98 43.04
C ALA A 34 -16.67 -15.34 42.84
N ALA A 35 -16.05 -16.39 43.35
CA ALA A 35 -16.53 -17.76 43.26
C ALA A 35 -16.26 -18.51 44.57
N VAL A 36 -17.20 -19.37 44.98
CA VAL A 36 -17.16 -20.09 46.26
C VAL A 36 -16.61 -21.50 46.05
N SER A 37 -15.62 -21.91 46.84
CA SER A 37 -15.11 -23.29 46.76
C SER A 37 -16.12 -24.28 47.33
N THR A 38 -16.73 -25.10 46.46
CA THR A 38 -17.78 -26.07 46.81
C THR A 38 -17.24 -27.38 47.41
N GLY A 39 -15.95 -27.68 47.22
CA GLY A 39 -15.30 -28.83 47.85
C GLY A 39 -14.16 -29.43 47.04
N HIS A 40 -13.87 -30.71 47.27
CA HIS A 40 -12.86 -31.45 46.51
C HIS A 40 -13.25 -31.56 45.02
N GLY A 41 -12.25 -31.44 44.14
CA GLY A 41 -12.36 -31.56 42.69
C GLY A 41 -11.99 -32.96 42.23
N VAL A 42 -10.80 -33.10 41.66
CA VAL A 42 -10.24 -34.34 41.10
C VAL A 42 -8.93 -34.68 41.81
N GLY A 43 -8.76 -35.92 42.27
CA GLY A 43 -7.61 -36.34 43.07
C GLY A 43 -7.95 -37.44 44.07
N TYR A 44 -7.21 -37.49 45.18
CA TYR A 44 -7.29 -38.54 46.19
C TYR A 44 -7.58 -37.99 47.58
N LEU A 45 -8.52 -38.64 48.27
CA LEU A 45 -8.68 -38.56 49.72
C LEU A 45 -7.93 -39.72 50.36
N SER A 46 -7.13 -39.44 51.39
CA SER A 46 -6.36 -40.47 52.09
C SER A 46 -7.24 -41.42 52.91
N GLU A 47 -6.69 -42.59 53.25
CA GLU A 47 -7.35 -43.62 54.06
C GLU A 47 -7.82 -43.14 55.44
N ASN A 48 -7.26 -42.03 55.95
CA ASN A 48 -7.72 -41.42 57.21
C ASN A 48 -9.01 -40.58 57.07
N GLY A 49 -9.50 -40.37 55.84
CA GLY A 49 -10.74 -39.64 55.56
C GLY A 49 -10.64 -38.11 55.62
N PHE A 50 -9.49 -37.55 56.02
CA PHE A 50 -9.32 -36.11 56.27
C PHE A 50 -8.27 -35.42 55.37
N SER A 51 -7.34 -36.16 54.75
CA SER A 51 -6.22 -35.55 54.01
C SER A 51 -6.40 -35.64 52.50
N TRP A 52 -6.59 -34.49 51.83
CA TRP A 52 -6.77 -34.42 50.37
C TRP A 52 -5.47 -34.10 49.61
N ILE A 53 -5.34 -34.61 48.39
CA ILE A 53 -4.39 -34.15 47.37
C ILE A 53 -5.03 -34.21 45.98
N GLY A 54 -5.04 -33.08 45.27
CA GLY A 54 -5.80 -32.91 44.03
C GLY A 54 -6.33 -31.49 43.89
N SER A 55 -7.15 -31.25 42.88
CA SER A 55 -7.85 -29.97 42.70
C SER A 55 -9.01 -29.80 43.69
N TYR A 56 -9.44 -28.57 43.88
CA TYR A 56 -10.73 -28.20 44.47
C TYR A 56 -11.64 -27.63 43.39
N ARG A 57 -12.94 -27.60 43.66
CA ARG A 57 -13.99 -27.14 42.73
C ARG A 57 -14.61 -25.84 43.23
N LEU A 58 -14.79 -24.87 42.34
CA LEU A 58 -15.58 -23.66 42.59
C LEU A 58 -17.01 -23.82 42.07
N ASP A 59 -17.92 -22.98 42.55
CA ASP A 59 -19.34 -22.93 42.12
C ASP A 59 -19.51 -22.46 40.66
N ASP A 60 -18.59 -21.62 40.15
CA ASP A 60 -18.48 -21.29 38.72
C ASP A 60 -18.06 -22.48 37.82
N GLY A 61 -17.75 -23.62 38.42
CA GLY A 61 -17.32 -24.86 37.76
C GLY A 61 -15.80 -24.99 37.58
N SER A 62 -15.01 -23.94 37.87
CA SER A 62 -13.56 -23.97 37.77
C SER A 62 -12.94 -25.02 38.69
N LEU A 63 -11.85 -25.63 38.24
CA LEU A 63 -10.92 -26.37 39.09
C LEU A 63 -9.78 -25.46 39.54
N VAL A 64 -9.28 -25.67 40.76
CA VAL A 64 -8.16 -24.91 41.33
C VAL A 64 -7.17 -25.82 42.05
N PHE A 65 -5.89 -25.45 42.05
CA PHE A 65 -4.88 -25.99 42.98
C PHE A 65 -4.58 -24.96 44.06
N CYS A 66 -4.33 -25.39 45.28
CA CYS A 66 -3.86 -24.50 46.33
C CYS A 66 -2.39 -24.13 46.16
N LEU A 67 -2.04 -22.90 46.51
CA LEU A 67 -0.67 -22.38 46.49
C LEU A 67 0.05 -22.49 47.84
N GLU A 68 -0.67 -22.71 48.96
CA GLU A 68 -0.12 -22.51 50.30
C GLU A 68 -0.25 -23.74 51.20
N VAL A 69 0.82 -24.51 51.33
CA VAL A 69 0.86 -25.57 52.34
C VAL A 69 0.69 -24.96 53.75
N GLY A 70 -0.13 -25.59 54.59
CA GLY A 70 -0.28 -25.24 56.02
C GLY A 70 -1.53 -24.42 56.37
N LYS A 71 -2.05 -23.59 55.47
CA LYS A 71 -3.28 -22.79 55.67
C LYS A 71 -4.57 -23.61 55.52
N LYS A 72 -5.73 -23.02 55.86
CA LYS A 72 -7.05 -23.66 55.70
C LYS A 72 -7.36 -24.00 54.24
N ALA A 73 -7.95 -25.17 54.03
CA ALA A 73 -8.43 -25.62 52.72
C ALA A 73 -9.48 -24.63 52.15
N PRO A 74 -9.61 -24.52 50.81
CA PRO A 74 -10.46 -23.51 50.18
C PRO A 74 -11.96 -23.70 50.43
N THR A 75 -12.41 -24.94 50.68
CA THR A 75 -13.82 -25.33 50.84
C THR A 75 -14.61 -24.42 51.78
N GLY A 76 -15.68 -23.82 51.28
CA GLY A 76 -16.58 -22.93 52.02
C GLY A 76 -16.13 -21.47 52.10
N HIS A 77 -15.10 -21.07 51.36
CA HIS A 77 -14.64 -19.68 51.29
C HIS A 77 -14.89 -19.04 49.92
N ASP A 78 -15.20 -17.74 49.94
CA ASP A 78 -15.31 -16.88 48.78
C ASP A 78 -13.91 -16.49 48.26
N TYR A 79 -13.68 -16.67 46.96
CA TYR A 79 -12.42 -16.31 46.30
C TYR A 79 -12.61 -15.13 45.36
N GLN A 80 -11.84 -14.06 45.56
CA GLN A 80 -11.70 -12.97 44.58
C GLN A 80 -10.58 -13.32 43.59
N PHE A 81 -10.87 -13.28 42.29
CA PHE A 81 -9.84 -13.51 41.27
C PHE A 81 -8.94 -12.27 41.05
N VAL A 82 -7.63 -12.51 41.02
CA VAL A 82 -6.56 -11.53 40.81
C VAL A 82 -5.54 -12.06 39.82
N ASP A 83 -4.74 -11.17 39.23
CA ASP A 83 -3.55 -11.58 38.47
C ASP A 83 -2.47 -12.14 39.43
N ALA A 84 -1.76 -13.19 39.02
CA ALA A 84 -0.73 -13.82 39.84
C ALA A 84 0.42 -12.89 40.27
N THR A 85 0.73 -11.82 39.52
CA THR A 85 1.74 -10.84 39.91
C THR A 85 1.34 -10.04 41.16
N ALA A 86 0.03 -9.83 41.39
CA ALA A 86 -0.50 -9.18 42.59
C ALA A 86 -0.23 -9.97 43.89
N LEU A 87 0.17 -11.24 43.79
CA LEU A 87 0.58 -12.05 44.95
C LEU A 87 1.99 -11.70 45.45
N GLY A 88 2.80 -10.97 44.65
CA GLY A 88 4.05 -10.34 45.08
C GLY A 88 5.19 -11.24 45.56
N ARG A 89 5.07 -12.57 45.46
CA ARG A 89 5.95 -13.55 46.17
C ARG A 89 6.63 -14.63 45.33
N PHE A 90 6.34 -14.70 44.03
CA PHE A 90 6.90 -15.71 43.13
C PHE A 90 7.93 -15.08 42.18
N ALA A 91 9.00 -15.80 41.86
CA ALA A 91 9.94 -15.36 40.83
C ALA A 91 9.30 -15.43 39.43
N PRO A 92 9.77 -14.66 38.44
CA PRO A 92 9.20 -14.67 37.08
C PRO A 92 9.15 -16.06 36.41
N ASP A 93 10.20 -16.87 36.63
CA ASP A 93 10.28 -18.24 36.11
C ASP A 93 9.33 -19.19 36.84
N ASP A 94 9.06 -18.95 38.12
CA ASP A 94 8.11 -19.74 38.91
C ASP A 94 6.66 -19.39 38.57
N LEU A 95 6.38 -18.11 38.28
CA LEU A 95 5.11 -17.70 37.67
C LEU A 95 4.91 -18.43 36.33
N ALA A 96 5.96 -18.55 35.49
CA ALA A 96 5.88 -19.30 34.23
C ALA A 96 5.61 -20.80 34.44
N ARG A 97 6.27 -21.46 35.40
CA ARG A 97 6.00 -22.87 35.73
C ARG A 97 4.58 -23.08 36.29
N LEU A 98 4.12 -22.19 37.17
CA LEU A 98 2.76 -22.21 37.72
C LEU A 98 1.71 -21.99 36.61
N ALA A 99 1.94 -21.03 35.72
CA ALA A 99 1.06 -20.76 34.58
C ALA A 99 1.00 -21.95 33.60
N TYR A 100 2.11 -22.65 33.38
CA TYR A 100 2.13 -23.90 32.63
C TYR A 100 1.28 -24.99 33.30
N ILE A 101 1.40 -25.18 34.62
CA ILE A 101 0.60 -26.16 35.38
C ILE A 101 -0.90 -25.81 35.41
N SER A 102 -1.25 -24.52 35.51
CA SER A 102 -2.61 -23.99 35.40
C SER A 102 -3.28 -24.36 34.08
N ARG A 103 -2.53 -24.31 32.96
CA ARG A 103 -3.03 -24.63 31.62
C ARG A 103 -3.09 -26.13 31.32
N THR A 104 -2.20 -26.94 31.93
CA THR A 104 -1.98 -28.35 31.53
C THR A 104 -2.58 -29.38 32.49
N ALA A 105 -2.33 -29.25 33.80
CA ALA A 105 -2.70 -30.28 34.79
C ALA A 105 -3.91 -29.88 35.65
N ALA A 106 -4.07 -28.59 35.95
CA ALA A 106 -5.19 -28.09 36.77
C ALA A 106 -6.60 -28.38 36.21
N PRO A 107 -6.87 -28.39 34.89
CA PRO A 107 -8.19 -28.73 34.35
C PRO A 107 -8.42 -30.25 34.20
N SER A 108 -7.48 -31.11 34.63
CA SER A 108 -7.56 -32.54 34.34
C SER A 108 -8.66 -33.29 35.09
N ALA A 109 -9.25 -34.27 34.40
CA ALA A 109 -10.19 -35.23 34.94
C ALA A 109 -9.51 -36.51 35.49
N ASP A 110 -8.20 -36.70 35.30
CA ASP A 110 -7.46 -37.82 35.87
C ASP A 110 -6.97 -37.52 37.31
N PRO A 111 -7.25 -38.39 38.30
CA PRO A 111 -6.80 -38.21 39.69
C PRO A 111 -5.29 -38.11 39.88
N THR A 112 -4.48 -38.81 39.07
CA THR A 112 -3.01 -38.81 39.17
C THR A 112 -2.43 -37.54 38.58
N GLU A 113 -2.95 -37.09 37.43
CA GLU A 113 -2.63 -35.81 36.79
C GLU A 113 -2.97 -34.64 37.73
N ALA A 114 -4.16 -34.65 38.33
CA ALA A 114 -4.61 -33.59 39.23
C ALA A 114 -3.84 -33.57 40.56
N ALA A 115 -3.61 -34.72 41.20
CA ALA A 115 -2.82 -34.79 42.43
C ALA A 115 -1.33 -34.49 42.17
N GLY A 116 -0.77 -34.95 41.05
CA GLY A 116 0.58 -34.65 40.61
C GLY A 116 0.77 -33.16 40.28
N GLY A 117 -0.24 -32.53 39.67
CA GLY A 117 -0.30 -31.09 39.43
C GLY A 117 -0.33 -30.29 40.72
N GLN A 118 -1.21 -30.62 41.67
CA GLN A 118 -1.23 -30.01 43.00
C GLN A 118 0.12 -30.15 43.72
N LEU A 119 0.77 -31.30 43.63
CA LEU A 119 2.09 -31.51 44.21
C LEU A 119 3.19 -30.70 43.50
N ALA A 120 3.13 -30.57 42.16
CA ALA A 120 4.03 -29.72 41.41
C ALA A 120 3.86 -28.23 41.77
N THR A 121 2.62 -27.76 41.93
CA THR A 121 2.29 -26.42 42.44
C THR A 121 2.92 -26.16 43.81
N TRP A 122 2.78 -27.08 44.78
CA TRP A 122 3.42 -26.91 46.09
C TRP A 122 4.95 -27.04 46.07
N ARG A 123 5.52 -27.83 45.15
CA ARG A 123 6.99 -27.90 44.97
C ARG A 123 7.60 -26.60 44.47
N ILE A 124 6.83 -25.78 43.74
CA ILE A 124 7.22 -24.42 43.34
C ILE A 124 6.91 -23.42 44.47
N ALA A 125 5.69 -23.46 45.01
CA ALA A 125 5.20 -22.43 45.93
C ALA A 125 5.65 -22.58 47.40
N GLY A 126 6.13 -23.75 47.80
CA GLY A 126 6.65 -24.05 49.14
C GLY A 126 5.98 -25.25 49.81
N LEU A 127 6.80 -26.14 50.39
CA LEU A 127 6.38 -27.41 51.00
C LEU A 127 6.32 -27.39 52.55
N ASP A 128 6.35 -26.21 53.17
CA ASP A 128 6.31 -26.04 54.65
C ASP A 128 7.29 -26.97 55.41
N GLY A 129 8.54 -27.02 54.95
CA GLY A 129 9.61 -27.83 55.55
C GLY A 129 9.49 -29.35 55.39
N ARG A 130 8.46 -29.87 54.70
CA ARG A 130 8.31 -31.32 54.43
C ARG A 130 8.77 -31.69 53.02
N SER A 131 8.96 -32.99 52.80
CA SER A 131 9.34 -33.52 51.49
C SER A 131 8.11 -33.81 50.60
N PRO A 132 8.26 -33.84 49.26
CA PRO A 132 7.17 -34.15 48.33
C PRO A 132 6.47 -35.50 48.62
N GLU A 133 7.24 -36.50 49.06
CA GLU A 133 6.78 -37.85 49.39
C GLU A 133 5.73 -37.81 50.51
N SER A 134 5.89 -36.93 51.50
CA SER A 134 4.96 -36.76 52.62
C SER A 134 3.59 -36.25 52.18
N TYR A 135 3.51 -35.50 51.08
CA TYR A 135 2.23 -35.09 50.47
C TYR A 135 1.70 -36.16 49.53
N ALA A 136 2.58 -36.79 48.74
CA ALA A 136 2.21 -37.87 47.82
C ALA A 136 1.56 -39.07 48.54
N GLN A 137 2.00 -39.39 49.76
CA GLN A 137 1.39 -40.40 50.64
C GLN A 137 -0.12 -40.20 50.89
N ARG A 138 -0.67 -39.00 50.69
CA ARG A 138 -2.13 -38.77 50.78
C ARG A 138 -2.93 -39.55 49.72
N ALA A 139 -2.29 -39.94 48.62
CA ALA A 139 -2.90 -40.77 47.58
C ALA A 139 -2.79 -42.30 47.85
N GLY A 140 -2.32 -42.71 49.04
CA GLY A 140 -2.21 -44.12 49.43
C GLY A 140 -1.37 -44.92 48.43
N ALA A 141 -1.93 -46.02 47.90
CA ALA A 141 -1.28 -46.85 46.88
C ALA A 141 -0.87 -46.09 45.59
N SER A 142 -1.55 -44.99 45.25
CA SER A 142 -1.20 -44.15 44.09
C SER A 142 -0.10 -43.12 44.38
N GLY A 143 0.43 -43.06 45.62
CA GLY A 143 1.40 -42.04 46.03
C GLY A 143 2.66 -41.95 45.17
N GLN A 144 3.24 -43.09 44.77
CA GLN A 144 4.41 -43.08 43.89
C GLN A 144 4.07 -42.48 42.52
N ALA A 145 2.95 -42.87 41.92
CA ALA A 145 2.51 -42.35 40.63
C ALA A 145 2.24 -40.83 40.67
N VAL A 146 1.71 -40.32 41.79
CA VAL A 146 1.51 -38.88 42.02
C VAL A 146 2.86 -38.13 42.14
N LEU A 147 3.86 -38.71 42.80
CA LEU A 147 5.21 -38.16 42.93
C LEU A 147 5.96 -38.16 41.58
N ASP A 148 5.86 -39.25 40.83
CA ASP A 148 6.44 -39.40 39.50
C ASP A 148 5.79 -38.39 38.54
N LYS A 149 4.46 -38.31 38.52
CA LYS A 149 3.70 -37.37 37.69
C LYS A 149 4.00 -35.91 38.03
N SER A 150 4.13 -35.58 39.32
CA SER A 150 4.58 -34.26 39.77
C SER A 150 5.97 -33.92 39.21
N SER A 151 6.89 -34.88 39.19
CA SER A 151 8.24 -34.69 38.66
C SER A 151 8.26 -34.57 37.14
N GLN A 152 7.39 -35.33 36.44
CA GLN A 152 7.18 -35.20 35.00
C GLN A 152 6.63 -33.83 34.61
N LEU A 153 5.67 -33.27 35.37
CA LEU A 153 5.10 -31.95 35.10
C LEU A 153 6.12 -30.82 35.24
N LEU A 154 7.01 -30.90 36.25
CA LEU A 154 8.10 -29.94 36.39
C LEU A 154 9.14 -30.10 35.26
N ALA A 155 9.54 -31.33 34.93
CA ALA A 155 10.44 -31.60 33.81
C ALA A 155 9.86 -31.17 32.45
N ALA A 156 8.54 -31.23 32.27
CA ALA A 156 7.84 -30.74 31.08
C ALA A 156 7.72 -29.20 31.06
N ALA A 157 7.59 -28.56 32.23
CA ALA A 157 7.66 -27.10 32.34
C ALA A 157 9.08 -26.56 32.04
N ASP A 158 10.13 -27.28 32.44
CA ASP A 158 11.53 -26.94 32.15
C ASP A 158 12.05 -27.54 30.81
N ALA A 159 11.16 -28.07 29.97
CA ALA A 159 11.50 -28.57 28.63
C ALA A 159 11.64 -27.43 27.59
N PRO A 160 12.31 -27.66 26.43
CA PRO A 160 12.53 -26.65 25.39
C PRO A 160 11.28 -25.95 24.84
N SER A 161 10.09 -26.56 24.94
CA SER A 161 8.81 -25.98 24.56
C SER A 161 7.79 -25.97 25.71
N GLY A 162 8.28 -25.88 26.94
CA GLY A 162 7.50 -25.97 28.18
C GLY A 162 6.91 -24.63 28.63
N ALA A 163 7.24 -24.25 29.86
CA ALA A 163 6.88 -22.96 30.43
C ALA A 163 7.59 -21.81 29.70
N SER A 164 6.95 -20.64 29.68
CA SER A 164 7.42 -19.45 28.98
C SER A 164 7.08 -18.19 29.75
N ARG A 165 7.94 -17.16 29.65
CA ARG A 165 7.77 -15.88 30.34
C ARG A 165 6.86 -14.95 29.56
N ALA A 166 7.09 -14.84 28.25
CA ALA A 166 6.36 -13.95 27.34
C ALA A 166 6.19 -14.57 25.94
N VAL A 167 5.33 -13.94 25.13
CA VAL A 167 5.17 -14.22 23.70
C VAL A 167 5.01 -12.91 22.94
N THR A 168 5.67 -12.80 21.79
CA THR A 168 5.80 -11.57 21.02
C THR A 168 5.53 -11.87 19.55
N GLY A 169 4.60 -11.15 18.94
CA GLY A 169 4.38 -11.21 17.49
C GLY A 169 5.53 -10.52 16.74
N SER A 170 5.71 -10.82 15.47
CA SER A 170 6.58 -10.04 14.58
C SER A 170 5.89 -9.83 13.23
N VAL A 171 6.24 -8.71 12.58
CA VAL A 171 5.81 -8.38 11.23
C VAL A 171 6.97 -7.71 10.51
N SER A 172 7.21 -8.11 9.27
CA SER A 172 8.21 -7.52 8.38
C SER A 172 7.61 -7.26 7.00
N LEU A 173 8.03 -6.17 6.38
CA LEU A 173 7.72 -5.84 5.00
C LEU A 173 8.97 -6.07 4.15
N THR A 174 8.83 -6.67 2.97
CA THR A 174 9.87 -6.56 1.93
C THR A 174 9.72 -5.23 1.20
N ALA A 175 10.79 -4.81 0.52
CA ALA A 175 10.64 -3.84 -0.56
C ALA A 175 9.70 -4.40 -1.65
N ALA A 176 9.24 -3.52 -2.54
CA ALA A 176 8.58 -3.95 -3.76
C ALA A 176 9.56 -4.74 -4.64
N ASP A 177 9.10 -5.84 -5.22
CA ASP A 177 9.83 -6.63 -6.19
C ASP A 177 9.79 -6.00 -7.60
N ASP A 178 10.36 -6.72 -8.56
CA ASP A 178 10.43 -6.34 -9.97
C ASP A 178 9.05 -6.12 -10.63
N ASP A 179 7.99 -6.79 -10.16
CA ASP A 179 6.60 -6.55 -10.62
C ASP A 179 5.95 -5.36 -9.90
N GLY A 180 6.64 -4.75 -8.92
CA GLY A 180 6.10 -3.74 -8.03
C GLY A 180 5.27 -4.31 -6.88
N ARG A 181 5.34 -5.61 -6.58
CA ARG A 181 4.61 -6.25 -5.49
C ARG A 181 5.44 -6.27 -4.21
N MET A 182 4.86 -5.84 -3.11
CA MET A 182 5.45 -6.00 -1.77
C MET A 182 4.93 -7.26 -1.13
N THR A 183 5.67 -7.79 -0.15
CA THR A 183 5.17 -8.83 0.73
C THR A 183 5.21 -8.42 2.19
N VAL A 184 4.21 -8.85 2.96
CA VAL A 184 4.20 -8.80 4.42
C VAL A 184 4.38 -10.22 4.95
N THR A 185 5.34 -10.42 5.85
CA THR A 185 5.55 -11.69 6.56
C THR A 185 5.19 -11.51 8.02
N SER A 186 4.47 -12.48 8.58
CA SER A 186 4.15 -12.50 10.01
C SER A 186 4.96 -13.56 10.76
N GLY A 187 5.20 -13.36 12.05
CA GLY A 187 5.89 -14.32 12.89
C GLY A 187 5.42 -14.27 14.34
N LEU A 188 5.87 -15.25 15.13
CA LEU A 188 5.51 -15.41 16.53
C LEU A 188 6.69 -16.04 17.28
N THR A 189 7.15 -15.39 18.34
CA THR A 189 8.33 -15.79 19.13
C THR A 189 7.91 -15.94 20.60
N VAL A 190 8.28 -17.05 21.22
CA VAL A 190 7.99 -17.34 22.64
C VAL A 190 9.30 -17.36 23.43
N ASP A 191 9.34 -16.66 24.56
CA ASP A 191 10.46 -16.76 25.50
C ASP A 191 10.25 -17.97 26.43
N PHE A 192 10.75 -19.14 26.04
CA PHE A 192 10.70 -20.35 26.87
C PHE A 192 11.74 -20.31 27.99
N LEU A 193 11.46 -20.97 29.13
CA LEU A 193 12.40 -21.00 30.25
C LEU A 193 13.75 -21.62 29.88
N ALA A 194 13.72 -22.67 29.07
CA ALA A 194 14.89 -23.50 28.75
C ALA A 194 15.71 -23.03 27.53
N THR A 195 15.08 -22.41 26.52
CA THR A 195 15.76 -21.97 25.27
C THR A 195 15.79 -20.46 25.07
N GLY A 196 15.06 -19.68 25.87
CA GLY A 196 14.88 -18.25 25.66
C GLY A 196 13.98 -17.93 24.46
N PRO A 197 14.12 -16.73 23.86
CA PRO A 197 13.31 -16.29 22.72
C PRO A 197 13.46 -17.20 21.49
N THR A 198 12.43 -18.01 21.25
CA THR A 198 12.39 -19.05 20.21
C THR A 198 11.28 -18.74 19.22
N ALA A 199 11.62 -18.59 17.94
CA ALA A 199 10.62 -18.45 16.88
C ALA A 199 9.85 -19.77 16.71
N LEU A 200 8.51 -19.70 16.67
CA LEU A 200 7.68 -20.89 16.51
C LEU A 200 7.66 -21.37 15.05
N ALA A 201 7.49 -22.67 14.87
CA ALA A 201 7.33 -23.28 13.54
C ALA A 201 6.14 -22.65 12.79
N PRO A 202 6.25 -22.39 11.47
CA PRO A 202 5.15 -21.84 10.69
C PRO A 202 3.88 -22.69 10.75
N GLY A 203 2.71 -22.05 10.74
CA GLY A 203 1.42 -22.74 10.79
C GLY A 203 1.03 -23.33 12.16
N SER A 204 1.73 -22.97 13.25
CA SER A 204 1.41 -23.46 14.59
C SER A 204 0.33 -22.63 15.32
N HIS A 205 0.16 -21.35 14.95
CA HIS A 205 -0.85 -20.45 15.51
C HIS A 205 -1.46 -19.55 14.43
N SER A 206 -2.75 -19.24 14.58
CA SER A 206 -3.47 -18.27 13.74
C SER A 206 -3.63 -16.92 14.45
N GLY A 207 -3.61 -15.85 13.68
CA GLY A 207 -3.84 -14.48 14.14
C GLY A 207 -4.52 -13.64 13.06
N THR A 208 -4.69 -12.35 13.32
CA THR A 208 -5.21 -11.38 12.35
C THR A 208 -4.09 -10.45 11.90
N MET A 209 -3.97 -10.21 10.59
CA MET A 209 -3.16 -9.16 10.01
C MET A 209 -4.07 -8.06 9.48
N SER A 210 -3.85 -6.83 9.94
CA SER A 210 -4.54 -5.62 9.50
C SER A 210 -3.54 -4.64 8.87
N LEU A 211 -3.92 -4.04 7.74
CA LEU A 211 -3.13 -3.11 6.95
C LEU A 211 -3.76 -1.71 6.93
N SER A 212 -2.92 -0.70 6.72
CA SER A 212 -3.29 0.66 6.35
C SER A 212 -2.37 1.13 5.23
N GLY A 213 -2.89 1.88 4.26
CA GLY A 213 -2.17 2.29 3.05
C GLY A 213 -1.97 1.19 2.00
N ALA A 214 -2.35 -0.05 2.32
CA ALA A 214 -2.22 -1.21 1.44
C ALA A 214 -3.34 -2.25 1.65
N VAL A 215 -3.52 -3.13 0.67
CA VAL A 215 -4.46 -4.27 0.67
C VAL A 215 -3.78 -5.55 0.17
N PHE A 216 -4.31 -6.70 0.56
CA PHE A 216 -3.91 -8.02 0.02
C PHE A 216 -4.47 -8.24 -1.39
N ASP A 217 -4.02 -9.32 -2.05
CA ASP A 217 -4.50 -9.76 -3.38
C ASP A 217 -6.03 -9.95 -3.50
N ASP A 218 -6.76 -10.10 -2.38
CA ASP A 218 -8.23 -10.21 -2.35
C ASP A 218 -8.95 -8.85 -2.16
N GLY A 219 -8.19 -7.74 -2.22
CA GLY A 219 -8.68 -6.37 -2.07
C GLY A 219 -9.00 -5.96 -0.63
N LYS A 220 -8.78 -6.81 0.37
CA LYS A 220 -9.05 -6.47 1.78
C LYS A 220 -7.85 -5.85 2.46
N ALA A 221 -8.12 -5.02 3.46
CA ALA A 221 -7.12 -4.51 4.39
C ALA A 221 -6.95 -5.40 5.65
N GLU A 222 -7.80 -6.41 5.86
CA GLU A 222 -7.70 -7.31 7.03
C GLU A 222 -8.02 -8.76 6.66
N ARG A 223 -7.26 -9.71 7.24
CA ARG A 223 -7.50 -11.16 7.12
C ARG A 223 -6.91 -11.95 8.29
N THR A 224 -7.37 -13.19 8.45
CA THR A 224 -6.65 -14.21 9.23
C THR A 224 -5.34 -14.59 8.51
N VAL A 225 -4.30 -14.83 9.31
CA VAL A 225 -2.99 -15.32 8.89
C VAL A 225 -2.49 -16.40 9.84
N SER A 226 -1.58 -17.24 9.38
CA SER A 226 -0.79 -18.16 10.19
C SER A 226 0.56 -17.55 10.52
N ASN A 227 1.15 -17.89 11.67
CA ASN A 227 2.53 -17.49 11.94
C ASN A 227 3.49 -18.08 10.88
N GLY A 228 4.44 -17.28 10.42
CA GLY A 228 5.33 -17.64 9.31
C GLY A 228 4.71 -17.51 7.91
N GLU A 229 3.46 -17.07 7.77
CA GLU A 229 2.83 -16.78 6.48
C GLU A 229 3.37 -15.47 5.88
N THR A 230 3.75 -15.52 4.61
CA THR A 230 4.15 -14.38 3.76
C THR A 230 3.07 -14.14 2.72
N LEU A 231 2.67 -12.87 2.53
CA LEU A 231 1.54 -12.47 1.69
C LEU A 231 1.87 -11.25 0.84
N SER A 232 1.47 -11.29 -0.44
CA SER A 232 1.53 -10.14 -1.33
C SER A 232 0.59 -9.01 -0.86
N ILE A 233 1.02 -7.77 -1.04
CA ILE A 233 0.23 -6.56 -0.81
C ILE A 233 0.48 -5.52 -1.91
N THR A 234 -0.51 -4.64 -2.12
CA THR A 234 -0.46 -3.51 -3.06
C THR A 234 -0.92 -2.22 -2.38
N THR A 235 -0.41 -1.06 -2.81
CA THR A 235 -0.72 0.24 -2.19
C THR A 235 -2.06 0.80 -2.68
N THR A 236 -2.85 1.38 -1.78
CA THR A 236 -4.14 2.00 -2.11
C THR A 236 -4.06 3.49 -2.45
N GLY A 237 -2.92 4.14 -2.23
CA GLY A 237 -2.74 5.58 -2.39
C GLY A 237 -2.80 6.09 -3.84
N THR A 238 -2.98 7.41 -3.98
CA THR A 238 -2.88 8.15 -5.25
C THR A 238 -1.55 8.88 -5.43
N ASP A 239 -0.78 9.02 -4.35
CA ASP A 239 0.51 9.71 -4.37
C ASP A 239 1.63 8.77 -4.87
N PRO A 240 2.76 9.29 -5.40
CA PRO A 240 3.88 8.44 -5.86
C PRO A 240 4.50 7.57 -4.76
N THR A 241 4.31 7.94 -3.50
CA THR A 241 4.69 7.16 -2.32
C THR A 241 3.44 6.74 -1.54
N SER A 242 3.60 5.83 -0.58
CA SER A 242 2.52 5.41 0.31
C SER A 242 3.05 5.03 1.67
N SER A 243 2.42 5.56 2.73
CA SER A 243 2.72 5.21 4.11
C SER A 243 1.94 3.97 4.51
N ILE A 244 2.59 2.81 4.47
CA ILE A 244 2.01 1.54 4.91
C ILE A 244 2.19 1.40 6.41
N ALA A 245 1.14 0.94 7.10
CA ALA A 245 1.27 0.35 8.43
C ALA A 245 0.67 -1.06 8.42
N ALA A 246 1.46 -2.07 8.79
CA ALA A 246 1.03 -3.46 8.90
C ALA A 246 1.08 -3.90 10.36
N THR A 247 -0.01 -4.48 10.87
CA THR A 247 -0.15 -4.92 12.27
C THR A 247 -0.63 -6.36 12.34
N VAL A 248 0.12 -7.22 13.04
CA VAL A 248 -0.33 -8.58 13.36
C VAL A 248 -0.74 -8.70 14.82
N ARG A 249 -1.77 -9.49 15.10
CA ARG A 249 -2.22 -9.85 16.45
C ARG A 249 -2.58 -11.34 16.55
N TYR A 250 -1.97 -12.01 17.50
CA TYR A 250 -2.30 -13.36 17.95
C TYR A 250 -2.87 -13.27 19.36
N ASN A 251 -3.97 -13.97 19.64
CA ASN A 251 -4.67 -13.96 20.93
C ASN A 251 -4.78 -15.38 21.49
N ASP A 252 -5.23 -15.50 22.75
CA ASP A 252 -5.57 -16.77 23.39
C ASP A 252 -4.45 -17.83 23.35
N LEU A 253 -3.20 -17.36 23.40
CA LEU A 253 -2.02 -18.20 23.25
C LEU A 253 -1.70 -18.96 24.55
N PRO A 254 -1.29 -20.25 24.47
CA PRO A 254 -1.00 -21.12 25.63
C PRO A 254 0.35 -20.81 26.33
N TYR A 255 0.87 -19.61 26.18
CA TYR A 255 2.22 -19.20 26.58
C TYR A 255 2.20 -18.11 27.67
N GLY A 256 3.38 -17.76 28.17
CA GLY A 256 3.57 -16.66 29.13
C GLY A 256 3.30 -17.03 30.59
N SER A 257 3.78 -16.18 31.49
CA SER A 257 3.75 -16.37 32.94
C SER A 257 2.48 -15.87 33.64
N GLY A 258 1.57 -15.22 32.91
CA GLY A 258 0.27 -14.81 33.44
C GLY A 258 -0.62 -16.01 33.76
N PHE A 259 -1.20 -16.01 34.96
CA PHE A 259 -2.28 -16.91 35.35
C PHE A 259 -3.22 -16.21 36.36
N THR A 260 -4.47 -16.66 36.44
CA THR A 260 -5.42 -16.16 37.44
C THR A 260 -5.20 -16.88 38.77
N ALA A 261 -4.99 -16.11 39.82
CA ALA A 261 -5.03 -16.59 41.19
C ALA A 261 -6.36 -16.23 41.86
N GLY A 262 -6.79 -17.04 42.83
CA GLY A 262 -7.86 -16.70 43.75
C GLY A 262 -7.28 -16.33 45.12
N HIS A 263 -7.73 -15.22 45.68
CA HIS A 263 -7.46 -14.82 47.05
C HIS A 263 -8.74 -14.91 47.91
N ALA A 264 -8.64 -15.65 49.01
CA ALA A 264 -9.55 -15.61 50.15
C ALA A 264 -8.76 -15.11 51.38
N GLY A 265 -9.47 -14.66 52.43
CA GLY A 265 -8.89 -13.96 53.58
C GLY A 265 -7.74 -14.68 54.31
N ASP A 266 -6.88 -13.90 54.96
CA ASP A 266 -5.50 -14.19 55.41
C ASP A 266 -5.10 -15.65 55.72
N ASP A 267 -5.91 -16.38 56.49
CA ASP A 267 -5.65 -17.75 56.99
C ASP A 267 -6.14 -18.87 56.06
N VAL A 268 -6.69 -18.51 54.90
CA VAL A 268 -7.16 -19.44 53.85
C VAL A 268 -6.10 -19.56 52.75
N GLN A 269 -5.95 -20.75 52.16
CA GLN A 269 -5.05 -20.99 51.03
C GLN A 269 -5.43 -20.12 49.83
N GLN A 270 -4.52 -19.26 49.35
CA GLN A 270 -4.61 -18.74 47.99
C GLN A 270 -4.59 -19.90 46.99
N VAL A 271 -5.25 -19.73 45.85
CA VAL A 271 -5.40 -20.78 44.83
C VAL A 271 -4.94 -20.31 43.45
N LEU A 272 -4.51 -21.26 42.64
CA LEU A 272 -4.18 -21.14 41.23
C LEU A 272 -5.35 -21.73 40.45
N VAL A 273 -5.98 -20.90 39.60
CA VAL A 273 -7.19 -21.30 38.87
C VAL A 273 -6.81 -21.99 37.57
N ALA A 274 -7.50 -23.09 37.23
CA ALA A 274 -7.36 -23.75 35.94
C ALA A 274 -8.00 -22.89 34.85
N ARG A 275 -7.20 -22.28 33.97
CA ARG A 275 -7.67 -21.46 32.84
C ARG A 275 -6.80 -21.70 31.60
N PRO A 276 -7.35 -21.54 30.38
CA PRO A 276 -6.54 -21.51 29.16
C PRO A 276 -5.57 -20.33 29.18
N GLY A 277 -4.58 -20.35 28.28
CA GLY A 277 -3.70 -19.20 28.09
C GLY A 277 -4.45 -18.06 27.41
N THR A 278 -4.31 -16.86 27.97
CA THR A 278 -4.90 -15.62 27.44
C THR A 278 -3.83 -14.64 26.98
N ALA A 279 -2.62 -15.14 26.70
CA ALA A 279 -1.51 -14.30 26.25
C ALA A 279 -1.72 -13.88 24.81
N SER A 280 -1.28 -12.67 24.47
CA SER A 280 -1.35 -12.13 23.11
C SER A 280 0.02 -11.68 22.63
N GLY A 281 0.32 -12.00 21.37
CA GLY A 281 1.53 -11.56 20.67
C GLY A 281 1.14 -10.60 19.56
N SER A 282 1.66 -9.37 19.57
CA SER A 282 1.38 -8.39 18.52
C SER A 282 2.61 -7.58 18.13
N ALA A 283 2.64 -7.15 16.87
CA ALA A 283 3.63 -6.19 16.38
C ALA A 283 3.02 -5.31 15.28
N THR A 284 3.55 -4.10 15.15
CA THR A 284 3.22 -3.14 14.09
C THR A 284 4.53 -2.66 13.44
N ILE A 285 4.56 -2.60 12.13
CA ILE A 285 5.62 -1.94 11.35
C ILE A 285 4.99 -0.84 10.49
N THR A 286 5.67 0.30 10.37
CA THR A 286 5.29 1.41 9.50
C THR A 286 6.43 1.72 8.55
N SER A 287 6.15 1.97 7.28
CA SER A 287 7.15 2.27 6.25
C SER A 287 6.57 3.17 5.16
N THR A 288 7.37 4.12 4.66
CA THR A 288 7.06 4.86 3.43
C THR A 288 7.69 4.13 2.26
N VAL A 289 6.88 3.74 1.27
CA VAL A 289 7.29 2.93 0.12
C VAL A 289 6.84 3.58 -1.19
N PRO A 290 7.46 3.25 -2.35
CA PRO A 290 6.92 3.64 -3.65
C PRO A 290 5.53 3.06 -3.88
N SER A 291 4.67 3.79 -4.61
CA SER A 291 3.36 3.29 -5.04
C SER A 291 3.51 2.13 -6.03
N THR A 292 2.67 1.10 -5.84
CA THR A 292 2.59 -0.08 -6.72
C THR A 292 1.72 0.17 -7.96
N LYS A 293 1.06 1.33 -8.05
CA LYS A 293 0.29 1.72 -9.25
C LYS A 293 1.22 1.99 -10.43
N LYS A 294 0.68 1.86 -11.65
CA LYS A 294 1.39 2.24 -12.88
C LYS A 294 1.14 3.71 -13.19
N PHE A 295 2.08 4.36 -13.86
CA PHE A 295 1.90 5.72 -14.37
C PHE A 295 2.06 5.73 -15.89
N GLN A 296 1.34 6.65 -16.53
CA GLN A 296 1.38 6.87 -17.97
C GLN A 296 2.16 8.15 -18.22
N PRO A 297 3.44 8.09 -18.62
CA PRO A 297 4.13 9.29 -19.08
C PRO A 297 3.51 9.75 -20.40
N VAL A 298 3.49 11.07 -20.60
CA VAL A 298 3.03 11.75 -21.81
C VAL A 298 3.99 12.90 -22.12
N VAL A 299 4.08 13.28 -23.39
CA VAL A 299 4.89 14.42 -23.84
C VAL A 299 4.04 15.37 -24.68
N SER A 300 4.25 16.67 -24.52
CA SER A 300 3.75 17.72 -25.41
C SER A 300 4.94 18.39 -26.09
N THR A 301 4.87 18.57 -27.41
CA THR A 301 6.04 18.82 -28.28
C THR A 301 5.86 20.05 -29.17
N LYS A 302 7.00 20.63 -29.58
CA LYS A 302 7.09 21.93 -30.24
C LYS A 302 8.44 22.10 -30.95
N THR A 303 8.43 22.03 -32.28
CA THR A 303 9.63 22.22 -33.10
C THR A 303 10.28 23.58 -32.85
N SER A 304 11.62 23.62 -32.89
CA SER A 304 12.39 24.85 -32.73
C SER A 304 12.13 25.89 -33.83
N ALA A 305 11.59 25.48 -34.98
CA ALA A 305 11.24 26.38 -36.08
C ALA A 305 10.10 25.82 -36.93
N ALA A 306 8.96 26.50 -36.99
CA ALA A 306 7.84 26.14 -37.86
C ALA A 306 8.17 26.33 -39.37
N THR A 307 9.18 27.13 -39.70
CA THR A 307 9.72 27.29 -41.06
C THR A 307 11.23 27.30 -41.04
N ALA A 308 11.87 26.56 -41.94
CA ALA A 308 13.32 26.42 -42.01
C ALA A 308 13.85 26.35 -43.46
N GLY A 309 15.17 26.35 -43.63
CA GLY A 309 15.84 26.08 -44.91
C GLY A 309 16.36 24.65 -45.01
N ALA A 310 16.58 24.14 -46.22
CA ALA A 310 17.32 22.89 -46.39
C ALA A 310 18.76 23.06 -45.87
N GLY A 311 19.27 22.05 -45.16
CA GLY A 311 20.53 22.11 -44.42
C GLY A 311 20.43 22.80 -43.04
N ALA A 312 19.27 23.32 -42.63
CA ALA A 312 19.08 23.83 -41.28
C ALA A 312 18.99 22.70 -40.26
N ALA A 313 19.55 22.92 -39.08
CA ALA A 313 19.38 22.07 -37.91
C ALA A 313 18.14 22.52 -37.12
N ILE A 314 17.26 21.58 -36.75
CA ILE A 314 16.12 21.80 -35.85
C ILE A 314 16.13 20.80 -34.70
N SER A 315 15.52 21.19 -33.58
CA SER A 315 15.25 20.32 -32.44
C SER A 315 13.77 20.37 -32.10
N ASP A 316 13.39 19.62 -31.08
CA ASP A 316 12.08 19.67 -30.45
C ASP A 316 12.18 20.04 -28.95
N GLU A 317 11.14 20.67 -28.42
CA GLU A 317 10.99 21.09 -27.02
C GLU A 317 9.98 20.13 -26.34
N LEU A 318 10.49 19.20 -25.53
CA LEU A 318 9.71 18.14 -24.89
C LEU A 318 9.20 18.61 -23.53
N VAL A 319 7.88 18.82 -23.37
CA VAL A 319 7.25 19.02 -22.05
C VAL A 319 6.69 17.68 -21.57
N VAL A 320 7.37 17.07 -20.61
CA VAL A 320 7.11 15.71 -20.13
C VAL A 320 6.35 15.75 -18.80
N SER A 321 5.26 14.98 -18.70
CA SER A 321 4.46 14.82 -17.47
C SER A 321 3.87 13.41 -17.33
N ALA A 322 3.17 13.14 -16.23
CA ALA A 322 2.24 12.01 -16.14
C ALA A 322 0.86 12.40 -16.73
N LEU A 323 0.07 11.41 -17.14
CA LEU A 323 -1.34 11.56 -17.50
C LEU A 323 -2.19 11.59 -16.22
N VAL A 324 -2.91 12.70 -16.01
CA VAL A 324 -3.95 12.79 -15.00
C VAL A 324 -5.26 12.30 -15.60
N ASP A 325 -5.72 11.12 -15.18
CA ASP A 325 -7.03 10.55 -15.51
C ASP A 325 -7.75 10.10 -14.23
N GLU A 326 -8.60 10.99 -13.69
CA GLU A 326 -9.38 10.74 -12.47
C GLU A 326 -10.41 9.59 -12.61
N SER A 327 -10.59 9.02 -13.81
CA SER A 327 -11.46 7.85 -14.03
C SER A 327 -10.73 6.50 -13.89
N ARG A 328 -9.41 6.51 -13.64
CA ARG A 328 -8.53 5.33 -13.67
C ARG A 328 -7.88 5.07 -12.31
N ASP A 329 -8.60 4.39 -11.42
CA ASP A 329 -8.10 3.99 -10.10
C ASP A 329 -6.81 3.13 -10.15
N ASP A 330 -6.55 2.43 -11.26
CA ASP A 330 -5.34 1.63 -11.49
C ASP A 330 -4.11 2.46 -11.89
N LEU A 331 -4.33 3.73 -12.24
CA LEU A 331 -3.29 4.67 -12.66
C LEU A 331 -2.86 5.58 -11.49
N LEU A 332 -1.60 5.97 -11.53
CA LEU A 332 -1.02 7.05 -10.74
C LEU A 332 -1.15 8.35 -11.54
N PRO A 333 -1.79 9.41 -11.01
CA PRO A 333 -1.93 10.71 -11.70
C PRO A 333 -0.60 11.49 -11.76
N ASP A 334 0.32 11.19 -10.86
CA ASP A 334 1.66 11.78 -10.77
C ASP A 334 2.75 10.85 -11.35
N TRP A 335 3.97 11.37 -11.44
CA TRP A 335 5.12 10.60 -11.88
C TRP A 335 5.57 9.58 -10.83
N GLY A 336 5.75 8.33 -11.23
CA GLY A 336 6.17 7.28 -10.30
C GLY A 336 7.60 7.47 -9.81
N VAL A 337 7.87 7.07 -8.56
CA VAL A 337 9.21 7.04 -7.95
C VAL A 337 9.66 5.61 -7.66
N TYR A 338 10.95 5.41 -7.39
CA TYR A 338 11.53 4.15 -6.93
C TYR A 338 12.57 4.41 -5.83
N HIS A 339 12.80 3.42 -4.96
CA HIS A 339 13.91 3.49 -3.99
C HIS A 339 15.14 2.82 -4.62
N PRO A 340 16.26 3.54 -4.83
CA PRO A 340 17.48 2.94 -5.39
C PRO A 340 18.10 1.96 -4.39
N SER A 341 18.68 0.86 -4.91
CA SER A 341 19.39 -0.15 -4.11
C SER A 341 20.73 0.34 -3.55
N THR A 342 21.32 1.37 -4.17
CA THR A 342 22.48 2.11 -3.68
C THR A 342 22.18 3.61 -3.85
N PRO A 343 22.12 4.40 -2.77
CA PRO A 343 21.86 5.83 -2.88
C PRO A 343 22.93 6.54 -3.75
N PRO A 344 22.54 7.54 -4.56
CA PRO A 344 23.49 8.32 -5.33
C PRO A 344 24.39 9.16 -4.41
N ALA A 345 25.56 9.57 -4.91
CA ALA A 345 26.49 10.39 -4.14
C ALA A 345 25.87 11.74 -3.75
N ALA A 346 26.22 12.27 -2.58
CA ALA A 346 25.70 13.55 -2.10
C ALA A 346 26.04 14.69 -3.08
N GLY A 347 25.01 15.38 -3.59
CA GLY A 347 25.14 16.41 -4.62
C GLY A 347 25.06 15.90 -6.07
N ALA A 348 24.79 14.62 -6.31
CA ALA A 348 24.42 14.11 -7.62
C ALA A 348 23.05 14.65 -8.08
N VAL A 349 22.80 14.56 -9.39
CA VAL A 349 21.51 14.89 -10.03
C VAL A 349 21.08 13.67 -10.87
N PRO A 350 19.85 13.13 -10.71
CA PRO A 350 18.87 13.49 -9.69
C PRO A 350 19.39 13.22 -8.26
N ALA A 351 18.97 14.07 -7.32
CA ALA A 351 19.14 13.82 -5.89
C ALA A 351 17.94 13.03 -5.35
N VAL A 352 18.15 12.23 -4.31
CA VAL A 352 17.06 11.56 -3.59
C VAL A 352 16.18 12.56 -2.83
N ASP A 353 14.90 12.23 -2.70
CA ASP A 353 13.95 12.97 -1.85
C ASP A 353 14.19 12.68 -0.35
N GLU A 354 13.33 13.25 0.52
CA GLU A 354 13.39 13.04 1.96
C GLU A 354 13.10 11.58 2.41
N ASN A 355 12.53 10.77 1.51
CA ASN A 355 12.25 9.34 1.71
C ASN A 355 13.32 8.43 1.06
N GLY A 356 14.39 9.01 0.50
CA GLY A 356 15.47 8.26 -0.16
C GLY A 356 15.17 7.84 -1.60
N MET A 357 14.08 8.32 -2.21
CA MET A 357 13.55 7.87 -3.50
C MET A 357 13.97 8.79 -4.66
N LEU A 358 13.91 8.25 -5.89
CA LEU A 358 14.20 8.94 -7.15
C LEU A 358 13.00 8.82 -8.11
N PRO A 359 12.78 9.79 -9.02
CA PRO A 359 11.85 9.63 -10.14
C PRO A 359 12.21 8.39 -10.98
N ILE A 360 11.22 7.61 -11.41
CA ILE A 360 11.42 6.53 -12.38
C ILE A 360 11.95 7.15 -13.68
N PRO A 361 13.14 6.75 -14.17
CA PRO A 361 13.69 7.35 -15.38
C PRO A 361 12.93 6.84 -16.61
N VAL A 362 12.72 7.71 -17.58
CA VAL A 362 12.02 7.41 -18.84
C VAL A 362 12.92 7.75 -20.03
N VAL A 363 12.85 6.97 -21.11
CA VAL A 363 13.49 7.31 -22.39
C VAL A 363 12.41 7.72 -23.39
N VAL A 364 12.52 8.95 -23.91
CA VAL A 364 11.72 9.43 -25.04
C VAL A 364 12.52 9.22 -26.32
N GLU A 365 11.97 8.47 -27.26
CA GLU A 365 12.46 8.27 -28.62
C GLU A 365 11.72 9.25 -29.53
N SER A 366 12.40 10.30 -30.00
CA SER A 366 11.84 11.30 -30.92
C SER A 366 12.37 11.05 -32.34
N SER A 367 11.47 10.93 -33.31
CA SER A 367 11.80 10.75 -34.73
C SER A 367 11.27 11.88 -35.57
N LEU A 368 12.14 12.49 -36.38
CA LEU A 368 11.76 13.52 -37.34
C LEU A 368 11.37 12.84 -38.66
N LEU A 369 10.08 12.89 -39.00
CA LEU A 369 9.54 12.32 -40.22
C LEU A 369 9.52 13.36 -41.35
N GLY A 370 9.75 12.91 -42.59
CA GLY A 370 9.71 13.71 -43.81
C GLY A 370 10.94 13.54 -44.71
N PRO A 371 11.02 14.26 -45.86
CA PRO A 371 10.05 15.24 -46.32
C PRO A 371 8.74 14.59 -46.80
N PHE A 372 7.62 15.23 -46.48
CA PHE A 372 6.33 15.01 -47.14
C PHE A 372 6.09 16.09 -48.20
N SER A 373 5.46 15.73 -49.31
CA SER A 373 5.12 16.65 -50.42
C SER A 373 3.99 17.62 -50.05
N ASP A 374 3.03 17.14 -49.27
CA ASP A 374 1.77 17.80 -48.97
C ASP A 374 1.71 18.19 -47.48
N PRO A 375 0.87 19.17 -47.10
CA PRO A 375 0.69 19.55 -45.70
C PRO A 375 0.27 18.36 -44.83
N ILE A 376 0.83 18.26 -43.62
CA ILE A 376 0.51 17.17 -42.68
C ILE A 376 -0.93 17.33 -42.16
N GLU A 377 -1.76 16.32 -42.37
CA GLU A 377 -3.08 16.21 -41.75
C GLU A 377 -2.98 15.50 -40.38
N PRO A 378 -3.66 15.99 -39.32
CA PRO A 378 -3.61 15.35 -38.01
C PRO A 378 -4.21 13.93 -37.99
N ALA A 379 -3.49 12.97 -37.41
CA ALA A 379 -3.90 11.58 -37.27
C ALA A 379 -3.46 10.98 -35.91
N ALA A 380 -3.99 9.81 -35.55
CA ALA A 380 -3.60 9.11 -34.32
C ALA A 380 -2.20 8.46 -34.41
N GLU A 381 -1.76 8.10 -35.62
CA GLU A 381 -0.48 7.43 -35.90
C GLU A 381 0.13 7.96 -37.20
N PRO A 382 1.47 7.93 -37.36
CA PRO A 382 2.13 8.31 -38.61
C PRO A 382 1.83 7.32 -39.76
N PRO A 383 1.82 7.78 -41.02
CA PRO A 383 1.62 6.91 -42.18
C PRO A 383 2.62 5.74 -42.23
N ALA A 384 2.14 4.54 -42.58
CA ALA A 384 2.97 3.35 -42.69
C ALA A 384 4.07 3.55 -43.75
N GLY A 385 5.34 3.44 -43.34
CA GLY A 385 6.49 3.70 -44.21
C GLY A 385 6.83 5.17 -44.41
N ALA A 386 6.34 6.07 -43.54
CA ALA A 386 6.76 7.48 -43.50
C ALA A 386 8.31 7.61 -43.55
N PRO A 387 8.87 8.48 -44.40
CA PRO A 387 10.31 8.73 -44.44
C PRO A 387 10.82 9.25 -43.08
N VAL A 388 11.98 8.76 -42.64
CA VAL A 388 12.63 9.18 -41.38
C VAL A 388 13.90 9.96 -41.72
N VAL A 389 14.00 11.21 -41.24
CA VAL A 389 15.21 12.03 -41.33
C VAL A 389 16.21 11.62 -40.24
N CYS A 390 15.72 11.43 -39.02
CA CYS A 390 16.50 11.03 -37.86
C CYS A 390 15.63 10.36 -36.80
N THR A 391 16.27 9.64 -35.89
CA THR A 391 15.72 9.26 -34.58
C THR A 391 16.76 9.64 -33.53
N VAL A 392 16.32 10.26 -32.44
CA VAL A 392 17.14 10.76 -31.33
C VAL A 392 16.48 10.41 -30.00
N GLU A 393 17.27 10.31 -28.94
CA GLU A 393 16.76 9.92 -27.61
C GLU A 393 17.03 10.99 -26.56
N VAL A 394 16.08 11.15 -25.63
CA VAL A 394 16.23 11.99 -24.43
C VAL A 394 15.94 11.13 -23.20
N ARG A 395 16.86 11.18 -22.22
CA ARG A 395 16.73 10.47 -20.94
C ARG A 395 16.17 11.42 -19.87
N ILE A 396 14.98 11.09 -19.38
CA ILE A 396 14.20 11.84 -18.40
C ILE A 396 14.56 11.31 -17.00
N GLU A 397 15.72 11.68 -16.50
CA GLU A 397 16.23 11.16 -15.21
C GLU A 397 15.79 12.01 -14.00
N THR A 398 15.36 13.25 -14.23
CA THR A 398 14.87 14.18 -13.20
C THR A 398 13.34 14.23 -13.07
N GLY A 399 12.61 13.35 -13.76
CA GLY A 399 11.13 13.31 -13.74
C GLY A 399 10.48 14.38 -14.63
N PRO A 400 9.24 14.81 -14.34
CA PRO A 400 8.50 15.79 -15.15
C PRO A 400 9.24 17.11 -15.35
N GLY A 401 9.08 17.73 -16.52
CA GLY A 401 9.75 19.00 -16.83
C GLY A 401 9.90 19.27 -18.32
N THR A 402 10.66 20.30 -18.67
CA THR A 402 10.96 20.68 -20.05
C THR A 402 12.37 20.23 -20.42
N TYR A 403 12.47 19.51 -21.55
CA TYR A 403 13.71 18.99 -22.11
C TYR A 403 13.83 19.40 -23.58
N ARG A 404 14.98 19.14 -24.21
CA ARG A 404 15.24 19.46 -25.63
C ARG A 404 15.90 18.26 -26.30
N THR A 405 15.48 17.93 -27.52
CA THR A 405 16.13 16.87 -28.30
C THR A 405 17.52 17.31 -28.81
N PRO A 406 18.40 16.36 -29.15
CA PRO A 406 19.50 16.60 -30.07
C PRO A 406 19.00 17.14 -31.42
N ASP A 407 19.81 17.95 -32.09
CA ASP A 407 19.44 18.57 -33.37
C ASP A 407 19.46 17.56 -34.53
N CYS A 408 18.50 17.71 -35.46
CA CYS A 408 18.46 16.98 -36.73
C CYS A 408 18.49 17.94 -37.93
N VAL A 409 19.19 17.55 -38.99
CA VAL A 409 19.42 18.40 -40.18
C VAL A 409 18.41 18.08 -41.28
N LEU A 410 17.71 19.10 -41.76
CA LEU A 410 16.66 18.98 -42.77
C LEU A 410 17.27 18.76 -44.17
N PRO A 411 17.03 17.60 -44.84
CA PRO A 411 17.79 17.23 -46.03
C PRO A 411 17.37 17.96 -47.31
N SER A 412 16.12 18.45 -47.38
CA SER A 412 15.53 19.04 -48.59
C SER A 412 14.25 19.82 -48.27
N SER A 413 13.56 20.32 -49.30
CA SER A 413 12.26 20.98 -49.18
C SER A 413 11.09 20.00 -48.99
N GLY A 414 10.09 20.42 -48.22
CA GLY A 414 8.90 19.63 -47.90
C GLY A 414 8.37 19.97 -46.50
N TYR A 415 7.38 19.21 -46.05
CA TYR A 415 6.92 19.22 -44.66
C TYR A 415 7.66 18.16 -43.85
N PHE A 416 7.98 18.49 -42.59
CA PHE A 416 8.58 17.59 -41.62
C PHE A 416 7.81 17.66 -40.31
N VAL A 417 7.77 16.58 -39.55
CA VAL A 417 7.00 16.49 -38.30
C VAL A 417 7.69 15.56 -37.30
N TRP A 418 7.77 15.98 -36.05
CA TRP A 418 8.26 15.15 -34.95
C TRP A 418 7.19 14.15 -34.49
N VAL A 419 7.61 12.93 -34.14
CA VAL A 419 6.79 11.95 -33.41
C VAL A 419 7.62 11.25 -32.34
N GLU A 420 6.98 10.96 -31.21
CA GLU A 420 7.60 10.54 -29.96
C GLU A 420 7.08 9.17 -29.56
N ARG A 421 7.94 8.35 -28.96
CA ARG A 421 7.57 7.08 -28.34
C ARG A 421 8.24 6.91 -26.98
N ILE A 422 7.52 6.31 -26.05
CA ILE A 422 8.06 5.81 -24.78
C ILE A 422 7.79 4.32 -24.69
N SER A 423 8.86 3.54 -24.54
CA SER A 423 8.82 2.08 -24.41
C SER A 423 9.28 1.67 -23.01
N PRO A 424 8.43 1.04 -22.16
CA PRO A 424 8.77 0.67 -20.78
C PRO A 424 10.04 -0.17 -20.64
N SER A 425 10.33 -1.02 -21.64
CA SER A 425 11.53 -1.86 -21.73
C SER A 425 12.86 -1.09 -21.90
N ARG A 426 12.82 0.24 -22.09
CA ARG A 426 14.02 1.10 -22.09
C ARG A 426 14.46 1.50 -20.67
N THR A 427 13.62 1.25 -19.66
CA THR A 427 13.92 1.49 -18.24
C THR A 427 14.15 0.16 -17.53
N PRO A 428 15.25 0.01 -16.76
CA PRO A 428 15.49 -1.20 -15.97
C PRO A 428 14.37 -1.49 -14.96
N VAL A 429 14.17 -2.76 -14.65
CA VAL A 429 13.03 -3.20 -13.84
C VAL A 429 13.20 -2.77 -12.38
N GLU A 430 14.42 -2.85 -11.86
CA GLU A 430 14.84 -2.35 -10.55
C GLU A 430 14.77 -0.82 -10.42
N GLN A 431 14.57 -0.11 -11.53
CA GLN A 431 14.31 1.34 -11.58
C GLN A 431 12.81 1.65 -11.78
N GLY A 432 11.93 0.63 -11.77
CA GLY A 432 10.48 0.77 -11.90
C GLY A 432 9.93 0.64 -13.32
N GLY A 433 10.69 0.11 -14.29
CA GLY A 433 10.26 0.00 -15.69
C GLY A 433 8.91 -0.72 -15.89
N THR A 434 8.58 -1.71 -15.05
CA THR A 434 7.30 -2.44 -15.05
C THR A 434 6.09 -1.58 -14.66
N ARG A 435 6.30 -0.43 -13.99
CA ARG A 435 5.25 0.54 -13.62
C ARG A 435 5.06 1.66 -14.66
N ILE A 436 5.85 1.70 -15.73
CA ILE A 436 5.65 2.61 -16.87
C ILE A 436 4.63 1.99 -17.84
N LEU A 437 3.64 2.77 -18.29
CA LEU A 437 2.81 2.41 -19.45
C LEU A 437 3.43 2.95 -20.75
N PRO A 438 3.33 2.23 -21.89
CA PRO A 438 3.85 2.70 -23.17
C PRO A 438 3.10 3.93 -23.66
N TRP A 439 3.76 4.77 -24.45
CA TRP A 439 3.15 5.98 -25.02
C TRP A 439 3.66 6.26 -26.42
N GLN A 440 2.86 6.97 -27.21
CA GLN A 440 3.23 7.54 -28.50
C GLN A 440 2.49 8.88 -28.69
N SER A 441 3.11 9.89 -29.31
CA SER A 441 2.39 11.11 -29.69
C SER A 441 1.41 10.85 -30.84
N ALA A 442 0.43 11.75 -30.97
CA ALA A 442 -0.36 11.85 -32.19
C ALA A 442 0.53 12.34 -33.35
N PHE A 443 0.08 12.13 -34.58
CA PHE A 443 0.81 12.59 -35.77
C PHE A 443 0.23 13.92 -36.26
N GLY A 444 1.07 14.93 -36.48
CA GLY A 444 0.68 16.12 -37.22
C GLY A 444 0.06 17.24 -36.37
N THR A 445 0.41 17.35 -35.09
CA THR A 445 0.06 18.54 -34.31
C THR A 445 0.79 19.74 -34.90
N ALA A 446 0.11 20.87 -35.07
CA ALA A 446 0.69 22.04 -35.74
C ALA A 446 1.92 22.66 -35.04
N SER A 447 2.21 22.28 -33.78
CA SER A 447 3.44 22.62 -33.06
C SER A 447 4.63 21.74 -33.41
N GLU A 448 4.43 20.51 -33.91
CA GLU A 448 5.48 19.55 -34.28
C GLU A 448 6.03 19.81 -35.70
N VAL A 449 5.29 20.55 -36.53
CA VAL A 449 5.51 20.64 -37.98
C VAL A 449 6.48 21.76 -38.37
N THR A 450 7.52 21.41 -39.13
CA THR A 450 8.43 22.34 -39.81
C THR A 450 8.22 22.28 -41.32
N PHE A 451 8.00 23.43 -41.96
CA PHE A 451 7.99 23.55 -43.42
C PHE A 451 9.32 24.07 -43.96
N VAL A 452 9.87 23.42 -44.98
CA VAL A 452 11.01 23.89 -45.77
C VAL A 452 10.54 24.22 -47.17
N ALA A 453 10.58 25.51 -47.52
CA ALA A 453 10.17 25.97 -48.84
C ALA A 453 11.07 25.39 -49.96
N PRO A 454 10.51 25.05 -51.14
CA PRO A 454 11.30 24.70 -52.31
C PRO A 454 12.19 25.89 -52.73
N PRO A 455 13.37 25.63 -53.33
CA PRO A 455 14.18 26.69 -53.90
C PRO A 455 13.39 27.44 -55.00
N PRO A 456 13.57 28.76 -55.15
CA PRO A 456 12.85 29.53 -56.16
C PRO A 456 13.13 28.98 -57.55
N THR A 457 12.07 28.72 -58.32
CA THR A 457 12.16 28.28 -59.72
C THR A 457 13.03 29.28 -60.50
N PRO A 458 14.06 28.84 -61.24
CA PRO A 458 14.87 29.73 -62.06
C PRO A 458 13.98 30.51 -63.04
N GLU A 459 14.11 31.84 -63.06
CA GLU A 459 13.44 32.66 -64.06
C GLU A 459 13.88 32.21 -65.45
N THR A 460 12.93 31.77 -66.27
CA THR A 460 13.20 31.44 -67.67
C THR A 460 13.62 32.73 -68.38
N PRO A 461 14.81 32.82 -68.99
CA PRO A 461 15.26 34.03 -69.65
C PRO A 461 14.23 34.47 -70.71
N PRO A 462 13.94 35.78 -70.83
CA PRO A 462 12.97 36.26 -71.82
C PRO A 462 13.42 35.83 -73.21
N ALA A 463 12.50 35.19 -73.95
CA ALA A 463 12.79 34.66 -75.28
C ALA A 463 13.33 35.77 -76.21
N PRO A 464 14.37 35.51 -77.01
CA PRO A 464 14.91 36.51 -77.94
C PRO A 464 13.81 37.06 -78.86
N ALA A 465 13.77 38.38 -79.01
CA ALA A 465 12.80 39.03 -79.89
C ALA A 465 12.92 38.50 -81.32
N ALA A 466 11.79 38.10 -81.91
CA ALA A 466 11.76 37.53 -83.25
C ALA A 466 12.29 38.55 -84.29
N PRO A 467 13.01 38.11 -85.34
CA PRO A 467 13.49 39.01 -86.39
C PRO A 467 12.36 39.78 -87.07
N ALA A 468 12.58 41.06 -87.34
CA ALA A 468 11.62 41.88 -88.06
C ALA A 468 11.38 41.33 -89.47
N ALA A 469 10.11 41.18 -89.86
CA ALA A 469 9.73 40.67 -91.16
C ALA A 469 10.14 41.63 -92.30
N ALA A 470 10.68 41.07 -93.39
CA ALA A 470 11.03 41.84 -94.59
C ALA A 470 9.76 42.29 -95.34
N PRO A 471 9.78 43.47 -96.01
CA PRO A 471 8.64 43.95 -96.77
C PRO A 471 8.44 43.15 -98.07
N VAL A 472 7.19 42.74 -98.32
CA VAL A 472 6.77 42.13 -99.59
C VAL A 472 6.00 43.17 -100.41
N LEU A 473 6.28 43.25 -101.71
CA LEU A 473 5.63 44.19 -102.64
C LEU A 473 4.24 43.69 -103.06
N ALA A 474 3.43 44.61 -103.58
CA ALA A 474 2.01 44.39 -103.85
C ALA A 474 1.71 43.55 -105.10
N GLU A 475 0.62 42.78 -105.04
CA GLU A 475 -0.09 42.20 -106.20
C GLU A 475 -1.59 42.54 -106.08
N THR A 476 -2.34 42.55 -107.19
CA THR A 476 -3.47 43.50 -107.37
C THR A 476 -4.82 42.90 -107.76
N GLY A 477 -5.88 43.33 -107.04
CA GLY A 477 -7.29 43.25 -107.46
C GLY A 477 -8.03 41.94 -107.12
N ASN A 478 -9.37 41.87 -107.23
CA ASN A 478 -10.38 42.92 -107.45
C ASN A 478 -11.79 42.41 -107.06
N ALA A 479 -12.67 43.30 -106.57
CA ALA A 479 -14.10 43.12 -106.22
C ALA A 479 -14.41 42.06 -105.13
N GLY A 480 -15.46 42.16 -104.30
CA GLY A 480 -16.47 43.20 -104.03
C GLY A 480 -17.31 42.74 -102.81
N THR A 481 -18.15 43.51 -102.11
CA THR A 481 -18.70 44.87 -102.33
C THR A 481 -19.03 45.49 -100.94
N GLY A 482 -19.62 46.71 -100.85
CA GLY A 482 -19.96 47.39 -99.58
C GLY A 482 -21.03 46.70 -98.70
N THR A 483 -21.45 47.23 -97.54
CA THR A 483 -21.50 48.63 -97.03
C THR A 483 -21.62 48.54 -95.47
N LEU A 484 -20.88 49.28 -94.60
CA LEU A 484 -21.13 50.67 -94.11
C LEU A 484 -22.58 50.88 -93.57
N LEU A 485 -22.96 51.55 -92.47
CA LEU A 485 -22.39 52.52 -91.47
C LEU A 485 -23.10 52.30 -90.09
N LEU A 486 -22.89 52.94 -88.92
CA LEU A 486 -21.77 53.56 -88.14
C LEU A 486 -22.31 53.93 -86.71
N THR A 487 -21.45 54.01 -85.67
CA THR A 487 -21.62 54.81 -84.39
C THR A 487 -22.83 54.50 -83.47
N ALA A 488 -22.96 54.92 -82.19
CA ALA A 488 -22.13 55.41 -81.06
C ALA A 488 -23.01 55.22 -79.78
N GLY A 489 -22.65 55.37 -78.50
CA GLY A 489 -21.51 55.94 -77.78
C GLY A 489 -22.02 56.79 -76.58
N ALA A 490 -21.30 56.80 -75.44
CA ALA A 490 -21.63 57.54 -74.18
C ALA A 490 -22.89 57.08 -73.39
N ALA A 491 -23.10 57.43 -72.10
CA ALA A 491 -22.20 57.60 -70.94
C ALA A 491 -23.03 57.83 -69.62
N LEU A 492 -22.46 57.50 -68.45
CA LEU A 492 -22.82 57.94 -67.08
C LEU A 492 -24.25 57.57 -66.56
N SER A 493 -24.47 57.20 -65.29
CA SER A 493 -24.24 58.03 -64.09
C SER A 493 -24.48 57.22 -62.78
N LEU A 494 -24.41 57.87 -61.61
CA LEU A 494 -24.36 57.25 -60.26
C LEU A 494 -25.74 56.94 -59.65
N GLY A 495 -25.76 56.04 -58.65
CA GLY A 495 -26.86 55.91 -57.67
C GLY A 495 -26.48 55.06 -56.45
N THR A 496 -26.52 55.64 -55.25
CA THR A 496 -26.24 54.97 -53.96
C THR A 496 -27.48 54.96 -53.06
N LEU A 497 -27.63 53.97 -52.17
CA LEU A 497 -27.71 54.18 -50.70
C LEU A 497 -27.97 52.93 -49.85
N LEU A 498 -27.70 53.12 -48.56
CA LEU A 498 -27.67 52.19 -47.41
C LEU A 498 -29.02 51.56 -46.99
N GLY A 499 -28.95 50.48 -46.22
CA GLY A 499 -30.03 50.00 -45.34
C GLY A 499 -29.53 49.04 -44.26
N VAL A 500 -29.78 49.34 -42.97
CA VAL A 500 -29.34 48.52 -41.80
C VAL A 500 -30.49 48.36 -40.80
N GLY A 501 -30.69 47.15 -40.26
CA GLY A 501 -31.64 46.83 -39.19
C GLY A 501 -31.61 45.33 -38.87
N VAL A 502 -30.93 44.83 -37.83
CA VAL A 502 -31.18 44.91 -36.36
C VAL A 502 -31.97 43.70 -35.83
N LEU A 503 -31.51 43.16 -34.70
CA LEU A 503 -31.96 41.91 -34.06
C LEU A 503 -33.34 42.00 -33.40
N TRP A 504 -34.02 40.86 -33.24
CA TRP A 504 -34.42 40.42 -31.88
C TRP A 504 -34.60 38.90 -31.70
N ARG A 505 -35.16 38.47 -30.56
CA ARG A 505 -34.85 37.20 -29.87
C ARG A 505 -36.08 36.54 -29.21
N ARG A 506 -35.96 35.22 -28.95
CA ARG A 506 -36.67 34.36 -27.94
C ARG A 506 -38.04 33.71 -28.26
N ARG A 507 -38.00 32.35 -28.22
CA ARG A 507 -38.76 31.39 -27.36
C ARG A 507 -40.28 31.52 -27.19
N LEU A 508 -40.97 30.38 -27.42
CA LEU A 508 -41.76 29.52 -26.48
C LEU A 508 -42.07 28.21 -27.25
N THR A 509 -42.51 27.06 -26.71
CA THR A 509 -42.99 26.58 -25.38
C THR A 509 -42.06 25.47 -24.84
N MET A 510 -41.97 25.10 -23.56
CA MET A 510 -42.95 24.70 -22.52
C MET A 510 -43.68 23.36 -22.76
N GLY A 511 -43.28 22.35 -21.99
CA GLY A 511 -44.06 21.16 -21.64
C GLY A 511 -43.79 20.80 -20.18
N VAL A 512 -44.82 20.80 -19.32
CA VAL A 512 -44.70 20.62 -17.86
C VAL A 512 -45.88 19.83 -17.30
N ARG A 513 -45.58 18.69 -16.66
CA ARG A 513 -46.24 18.04 -15.49
C ARG A 513 -45.50 16.71 -15.24
N GLN A 514 -44.98 16.33 -14.05
CA GLN A 514 -45.24 16.67 -12.64
C GLN A 514 -46.60 16.13 -12.11
N PRO A 515 -46.72 15.64 -10.86
CA PRO A 515 -45.72 15.15 -9.87
C PRO A 515 -45.68 13.58 -9.90
N THR A 516 -45.57 12.72 -8.86
CA THR A 516 -45.57 12.83 -7.37
C THR A 516 -44.89 11.62 -6.67
N THR A 517 -44.66 11.82 -5.37
CA THR A 517 -44.40 10.95 -4.18
C THR A 517 -45.07 9.55 -4.16
N ASP A 518 -44.61 8.60 -3.33
CA ASP A 518 -43.86 8.72 -2.05
C ASP A 518 -42.34 8.46 -2.10
#